data_AF-A0A0L8MVM9-F1
#
_entry.id   AF-A0A0L8MVM9-F1
#
_cell.length_a   1.000
_cell.length_b   1.000
_cell.length_c   1.000
_cell.angle_alpha   90.00
_cell.angle_beta   90.00
_cell.angle_gamma   90.00
#
_symmetry.space_group_name_H-M   'P 1'
#
loop_
_entity.id
_entity.type
_entity.pdbx_description
1 polymer ?
#
loop_
_entity_poly.entity_id
_entity_poly.type
_entity_poly.pdbx_seq_one_letter_code
_entity_poly.pdbx_strand_id
1 'polypeptide(L)'
;MQGCAMAWVGNARLMAGPEEAGFLESVFVPGARLGVRADDPLTFVEVVEVEEVTTIRVPSGRLIVDSPWSEDHGREIVARIPPGTYRVEAAWTEAPYEHGGEYFDGRECAATRLRVSDDPVVVWEAGVGVNDDIGDADVAAAGFHSDSDATGAIADAEAWEALTAPFHHFRRATASWGATPAPDRDTVSLCDGWFEKSSNEGFKADLIAFDVPEGGAPVWIGRTRIGTVASIIVPGQMATTPLA
;
A
#
# COMPACT_ATOMS: atom_id res chain seq x y z
N MET A 1 -19.83 -15.10 -25.95
CA MET A 1 -18.89 -14.90 -24.83
C MET A 1 -17.54 -14.54 -25.41
N GLN A 2 -17.28 -13.24 -25.57
CA GLN A 2 -15.99 -12.72 -26.01
C GLN A 2 -15.11 -12.54 -24.77
N GLY A 3 -13.93 -13.17 -24.80
CA GLY A 3 -12.94 -13.04 -23.73
C GLY A 3 -12.43 -11.61 -23.65
N CYS A 4 -12.56 -11.02 -22.48
CA CYS A 4 -11.82 -9.83 -22.11
C CYS A 4 -10.35 -10.26 -22.02
N ALA A 5 -9.53 -9.88 -22.99
CA ALA A 5 -8.10 -10.11 -22.94
C ALA A 5 -7.56 -9.32 -21.74
N MET A 6 -7.09 -10.03 -20.71
CA MET A 6 -6.34 -9.43 -19.61
C MET A 6 -5.17 -8.67 -20.21
N ALA A 7 -5.15 -7.35 -20.04
CA ALA A 7 -4.03 -6.53 -20.45
C ALA A 7 -2.86 -6.85 -19.50
N TRP A 8 -2.07 -7.86 -19.86
CA TRP A 8 -0.69 -7.93 -19.44
C TRP A 8 0.00 -6.72 -20.05
N VAL A 9 0.41 -5.76 -19.22
CA VAL A 9 1.20 -4.63 -19.67
C VAL A 9 2.63 -5.15 -19.82
N GLY A 10 2.87 -5.99 -20.82
CA GLY A 10 4.18 -6.56 -21.16
C GLY A 10 5.23 -5.54 -21.61
N ASN A 11 5.08 -4.30 -21.16
CA ASN A 11 6.02 -3.23 -21.35
C ASN A 11 7.16 -3.43 -20.36
N ALA A 12 8.30 -3.88 -20.88
CA ALA A 12 9.52 -4.10 -20.10
C ALA A 12 9.94 -2.88 -19.26
N ARG A 13 9.46 -1.68 -19.61
CA ARG A 13 9.74 -0.46 -18.86
C ARG A 13 9.00 -0.38 -17.54
N LEU A 14 7.79 -0.92 -17.44
CA LEU A 14 7.01 -0.89 -16.19
C LEU A 14 7.47 -1.95 -15.19
N MET A 15 8.43 -2.78 -15.59
CA MET A 15 8.94 -3.85 -14.77
C MET A 15 9.81 -3.29 -13.66
N ALA A 16 9.72 -3.88 -12.48
CA ALA A 16 10.68 -3.61 -11.42
C ALA A 16 12.11 -3.92 -11.92
N GLY A 17 13.06 -3.03 -11.59
CA GLY A 17 14.47 -3.33 -11.76
C GLY A 17 14.90 -4.48 -10.84
N PRO A 18 16.11 -5.04 -11.02
CA PRO A 18 16.60 -6.13 -10.17
C PRO A 18 16.61 -5.80 -8.68
N GLU A 19 16.94 -4.56 -8.31
CA GLU A 19 16.98 -4.10 -6.92
C GLU A 19 15.56 -3.99 -6.35
N GLU A 20 14.63 -3.34 -7.05
CA GLU A 20 13.22 -3.24 -6.62
C GLU A 20 12.56 -4.62 -6.56
N ALA A 21 12.80 -5.50 -7.54
CA ALA A 21 12.26 -6.86 -7.52
C ALA A 21 12.81 -7.65 -6.32
N GLY A 22 14.12 -7.53 -6.04
CA GLY A 22 14.74 -8.15 -4.88
C GLY A 22 14.16 -7.65 -3.56
N PHE A 23 13.88 -6.34 -3.45
CA PHE A 23 13.18 -5.76 -2.30
C PHE A 23 11.76 -6.34 -2.16
N LEU A 24 10.96 -6.31 -3.22
CA LEU A 24 9.57 -6.77 -3.20
C LEU A 24 9.44 -8.27 -2.88
N GLU A 25 10.41 -9.07 -3.31
CA GLU A 25 10.52 -10.49 -2.95
C GLU A 25 10.91 -10.71 -1.49
N SER A 26 11.74 -9.83 -0.93
CA SER A 26 12.33 -9.99 0.40
C SER A 26 11.48 -9.39 1.53
N VAL A 27 10.74 -8.31 1.26
CA VAL A 27 10.03 -7.52 2.28
C VAL A 27 8.96 -8.33 3.04
N PHE A 28 8.45 -9.42 2.45
CA PHE A 28 7.52 -10.34 3.12
C PHE A 28 8.15 -11.67 3.55
N VAL A 29 9.47 -11.69 3.79
CA VAL A 29 10.21 -12.87 4.27
C VAL A 29 10.82 -12.57 5.63
N PRO A 30 10.29 -13.14 6.73
CA PRO A 30 10.89 -12.99 8.06
C PRO A 30 12.36 -13.40 8.08
N GLY A 31 13.20 -12.59 8.72
CA GLY A 31 14.65 -12.71 8.75
C GLY A 31 15.39 -12.06 7.57
N ALA A 32 14.67 -11.53 6.56
CA ALA A 32 15.30 -10.83 5.46
C ALA A 32 15.83 -9.46 5.91
N ARG A 33 17.02 -9.10 5.43
CA ARG A 33 17.63 -7.78 5.67
C ARG A 33 17.33 -6.88 4.49
N LEU A 34 16.63 -5.78 4.74
CA LEU A 34 16.21 -4.84 3.68
C LEU A 34 17.23 -3.72 3.47
N GLY A 35 18.10 -3.50 4.45
CA GLY A 35 19.04 -2.39 4.44
C GLY A 35 19.74 -2.23 5.78
N VAL A 36 20.32 -1.05 5.95
CA VAL A 36 20.81 -0.54 7.23
C VAL A 36 20.11 0.79 7.55
N ARG A 37 20.08 1.18 8.82
CA ARG A 37 19.51 2.47 9.22
C ARG A 37 20.29 3.62 8.57
N ALA A 38 19.58 4.64 8.11
CA ALA A 38 20.19 5.78 7.42
C ALA A 38 21.17 6.58 8.30
N ASP A 39 20.93 6.62 9.61
CA ASP A 39 21.74 7.29 10.62
C ASP A 39 22.82 6.39 11.25
N ASP A 40 22.69 5.07 11.11
CA ASP A 40 23.64 4.08 11.62
C ASP A 40 23.81 2.89 10.66
N PRO A 41 24.88 2.87 9.84
CA PRO A 41 25.11 1.81 8.87
C PRO A 41 25.52 0.46 9.49
N LEU A 42 25.71 0.39 10.82
CA LEU A 42 26.00 -0.87 11.52
C LEU A 42 24.73 -1.58 12.00
N THR A 43 23.58 -0.90 11.97
CA THR A 43 22.30 -1.45 12.41
C THR A 43 21.50 -1.89 11.19
N PHE A 44 21.31 -3.20 11.06
CA PHE A 44 20.47 -3.78 10.01
C PHE A 44 18.99 -3.48 10.26
N VAL A 45 18.25 -3.29 9.17
CA VAL A 45 16.79 -3.28 9.17
C VAL A 45 16.33 -4.65 8.70
N GLU A 46 15.71 -5.41 9.61
CA GLU A 46 15.33 -6.80 9.40
C GLU A 46 13.82 -6.99 9.49
N VAL A 47 13.25 -7.77 8.57
CA VAL A 47 11.83 -8.16 8.62
C VAL A 47 11.64 -9.13 9.78
N VAL A 48 10.92 -8.71 10.82
CA VAL A 48 10.69 -9.54 12.01
C VAL A 48 9.39 -10.33 11.94
N GLU A 49 8.40 -9.81 11.21
CA GLU A 49 7.06 -10.38 11.19
C GLU A 49 6.33 -10.05 9.89
N VAL A 50 5.49 -10.98 9.45
CA VAL A 50 4.46 -10.74 8.44
C VAL A 50 3.12 -11.07 9.08
N GLU A 51 2.28 -10.07 9.27
CA GLU A 51 1.02 -10.16 9.99
C GLU A 51 -0.17 -10.03 9.03
N GLU A 52 -1.19 -10.89 9.16
CA GLU A 52 -2.48 -10.65 8.52
C GLU A 52 -3.25 -9.58 9.33
N VAL A 53 -3.26 -8.34 8.83
CA VAL A 53 -3.90 -7.20 9.49
C VAL A 53 -5.43 -7.32 9.46
N THR A 54 -5.96 -7.65 8.29
CA THR A 54 -7.41 -7.77 8.08
C THR A 54 -7.75 -8.47 6.76
N THR A 55 -9.05 -8.54 6.45
CA THR A 55 -9.54 -8.82 5.10
C THR A 55 -10.34 -7.64 4.57
N ILE A 56 -10.30 -7.40 3.26
CA ILE A 56 -11.15 -6.41 2.58
C ILE A 56 -12.00 -7.05 1.49
N ARG A 57 -13.24 -6.57 1.34
CA ARG A 57 -14.15 -6.96 0.28
C ARG A 57 -13.98 -6.05 -0.95
N VAL A 58 -13.81 -6.66 -2.12
CA VAL A 58 -13.64 -5.99 -3.43
C VAL A 58 -14.62 -6.61 -4.44
N PRO A 59 -15.91 -6.26 -4.37
CA PRO A 59 -16.96 -6.88 -5.19
C PRO A 59 -16.90 -6.57 -6.70
N SER A 60 -16.31 -5.44 -7.11
CA SER A 60 -16.19 -5.11 -8.53
C SER A 60 -14.94 -5.73 -9.18
N GLY A 61 -13.95 -6.14 -8.36
CA GLY A 61 -12.63 -6.57 -8.83
C GLY A 61 -11.77 -5.42 -9.40
N ARG A 62 -12.23 -4.17 -9.24
CA ARG A 62 -11.53 -2.95 -9.64
C ARG A 62 -10.99 -2.27 -8.39
N LEU A 63 -9.77 -1.77 -8.45
CA LEU A 63 -9.09 -1.22 -7.29
C LEU A 63 -8.72 0.24 -7.50
N ILE A 64 -8.90 1.04 -6.46
CA ILE A 64 -8.23 2.32 -6.29
C ILE A 64 -7.11 2.12 -5.26
N VAL A 65 -5.94 2.67 -5.57
CA VAL A 65 -4.80 2.76 -4.66
C VAL A 65 -4.35 4.22 -4.64
N ASP A 66 -4.73 4.94 -3.59
CA ASP A 66 -4.55 6.39 -3.48
C ASP A 66 -4.64 6.85 -2.03
N SER A 67 -4.39 8.13 -1.76
CA SER A 67 -4.61 8.72 -0.46
C SER A 67 -6.10 8.80 -0.13
N PRO A 68 -6.57 8.31 1.04
CA PRO A 68 -7.96 8.40 1.45
C PRO A 68 -8.37 9.84 1.84
N TRP A 69 -7.42 10.77 1.85
CA TRP A 69 -7.64 12.18 2.15
C TRP A 69 -7.98 12.99 0.90
N SER A 70 -7.64 12.50 -0.31
CA SER A 70 -7.90 13.24 -1.53
C SER A 70 -9.41 13.32 -1.81
N GLU A 71 -9.92 14.54 -2.03
CA GLU A 71 -11.31 14.76 -2.44
C GLU A 71 -11.54 14.50 -3.94
N ASP A 72 -10.48 14.15 -4.69
CA ASP A 72 -10.58 13.71 -6.07
C ASP A 72 -11.11 12.25 -6.16
N HIS A 73 -11.42 11.80 -7.38
CA HIS A 73 -12.05 10.49 -7.64
C HIS A 73 -11.19 9.25 -7.28
N GLY A 74 -9.98 9.45 -6.75
CA GLY A 74 -9.02 8.39 -6.47
C GLY A 74 -8.38 7.81 -7.73
N ARG A 75 -7.14 7.33 -7.59
CA ARG A 75 -6.38 6.71 -8.66
C ARG A 75 -6.73 5.23 -8.83
N GLU A 76 -7.63 4.96 -9.76
CA GLU A 76 -7.97 3.58 -10.16
C GLU A 76 -6.83 2.95 -10.96
N ILE A 77 -6.37 1.77 -10.55
CA ILE A 77 -5.35 1.01 -11.30
C ILE A 77 -5.99 0.17 -12.41
N VAL A 78 -5.27 0.01 -13.52
CA VAL A 78 -5.69 -0.76 -14.71
C VAL A 78 -5.85 -2.24 -14.37
N ALA A 79 -5.04 -2.76 -13.45
CA ALA A 79 -5.09 -4.16 -13.06
C ALA A 79 -6.44 -4.52 -12.44
N ARG A 80 -6.94 -5.69 -12.85
CA ARG A 80 -8.19 -6.27 -12.35
C ARG A 80 -7.88 -7.53 -11.57
N ILE A 81 -8.62 -7.73 -10.50
CA ILE A 81 -8.63 -8.96 -9.71
C ILE A 81 -10.02 -9.59 -9.80
N PRO A 82 -10.16 -10.90 -9.52
CA PRO A 82 -11.48 -11.48 -9.37
C PRO A 82 -12.30 -10.71 -8.30
N PRO A 83 -13.63 -10.59 -8.41
CA PRO A 83 -14.45 -10.18 -7.29
C PRO A 83 -14.26 -11.11 -6.08
N GLY A 84 -14.07 -10.56 -4.88
CA GLY A 84 -13.84 -11.40 -3.71
C GLY A 84 -13.48 -10.68 -2.42
N THR A 85 -13.09 -11.47 -1.43
CA THR A 85 -12.54 -11.01 -0.16
C THR A 85 -11.08 -11.40 -0.09
N TYR A 86 -10.22 -10.45 0.24
CA TYR A 86 -8.78 -10.59 0.14
C TYR A 86 -8.09 -10.26 1.45
N ARG A 87 -7.01 -10.99 1.76
CA ARG A 87 -6.17 -10.73 2.92
C ARG A 87 -5.33 -9.49 2.68
N VAL A 88 -5.22 -8.67 3.70
CA VAL A 88 -4.25 -7.59 3.79
C VAL A 88 -3.19 -8.00 4.80
N GLU A 89 -1.95 -7.99 4.36
CA GLU A 89 -0.81 -8.37 5.19
C GLU A 89 0.16 -7.19 5.30
N ALA A 90 0.76 -7.01 6.48
CA ALA A 90 1.80 -6.04 6.76
C ALA A 90 3.12 -6.74 7.01
N ALA A 91 4.20 -6.20 6.44
CA ALA A 91 5.56 -6.59 6.77
C ALA A 91 6.13 -5.62 7.80
N TRP A 92 6.51 -6.13 8.95
CA TRP A 92 7.10 -5.35 10.03
C TRP A 92 8.61 -5.54 10.06
N THR A 93 9.32 -4.42 10.17
CA THR A 93 10.77 -4.42 10.40
C THR A 93 11.10 -3.91 11.78
N GLU A 94 12.22 -4.35 12.33
CA GLU A 94 12.84 -3.74 13.50
C GLU A 94 14.26 -3.30 13.17
N ALA A 95 14.66 -2.19 13.77
CA ALA A 95 15.97 -1.60 13.61
C ALA A 95 16.36 -0.91 14.93
N PRO A 96 16.73 -1.69 15.97
CA PRO A 96 16.79 -1.16 17.32
C PRO A 96 17.86 -0.09 17.51
N TYR A 97 17.57 0.94 18.29
CA TYR A 97 18.49 2.06 18.50
C TYR A 97 18.33 2.71 19.87
N GLU A 98 19.36 3.45 20.27
CA GLU A 98 19.35 4.27 21.48
C GLU A 98 19.22 5.76 21.10
N HIS A 99 18.26 6.45 21.71
CA HIS A 99 18.13 7.90 21.59
C HIS A 99 17.89 8.52 22.96
N GLY A 100 18.75 9.46 23.36
CA GLY A 100 18.60 10.14 24.65
C GLY A 100 18.73 9.22 25.88
N GLY A 101 19.36 8.05 25.75
CA GLY A 101 19.48 7.05 26.82
C GLY A 101 18.30 6.08 26.94
N GLU A 102 17.31 6.19 26.05
CA GLU A 102 16.18 5.26 25.94
C GLU A 102 16.38 4.34 24.74
N TYR A 103 15.97 3.08 24.88
CA TYR A 103 16.07 2.05 23.85
C TYR A 103 14.74 1.90 23.13
N PHE A 104 14.78 1.97 21.81
CA PHE A 104 13.64 1.79 20.92
C PHE A 104 13.88 0.56 20.04
N ASP A 105 12.84 -0.21 19.77
CA ASP A 105 12.89 -1.34 18.82
C ASP A 105 13.04 -0.87 17.36
N GLY A 106 12.68 0.38 17.08
CA GLY A 106 12.67 0.92 15.73
C GLY A 106 11.70 0.18 14.83
N ARG A 107 10.56 -0.26 15.40
CA ARG A 107 9.56 -1.02 14.66
C ARG A 107 8.83 -0.12 13.66
N GLU A 108 8.86 -0.50 12.38
CA GLU A 108 8.21 0.22 11.28
C GLU A 108 7.47 -0.76 10.35
N CYS A 109 6.40 -0.30 9.70
CA CYS A 109 5.72 -1.05 8.64
C CYS A 109 6.47 -0.85 7.32
N ALA A 110 7.18 -1.89 6.87
CA ALA A 110 8.02 -1.85 5.67
C ALA A 110 7.20 -1.88 4.37
N ALA A 111 6.07 -2.59 4.37
CA ALA A 111 5.16 -2.66 3.24
C ALA A 111 3.80 -3.23 3.64
N THR A 112 2.77 -2.76 2.95
CA THR A 112 1.42 -3.35 2.99
C THR A 112 1.14 -4.09 1.69
N ARG A 113 0.55 -5.29 1.76
CA ARG A 113 0.11 -6.01 0.56
C ARG A 113 -1.32 -6.48 0.62
N LEU A 114 -2.00 -6.38 -0.52
CA LEU A 114 -3.19 -7.15 -0.82
C LEU A 114 -2.78 -8.49 -1.44
N ARG A 115 -3.17 -9.60 -0.80
CA ARG A 115 -2.88 -10.95 -1.29
C ARG A 115 -4.07 -11.49 -2.06
N VAL A 116 -3.91 -11.56 -3.38
CA VAL A 116 -4.97 -11.94 -4.33
C VAL A 116 -5.00 -13.45 -4.55
N SER A 117 -3.83 -14.10 -4.58
CA SER A 117 -3.70 -15.55 -4.68
C SER A 117 -2.47 -16.06 -3.93
N ASP A 118 -2.44 -17.36 -3.65
CA ASP A 118 -1.27 -18.05 -3.09
C ASP A 118 -0.24 -18.48 -4.15
N ASP A 119 -0.54 -18.26 -5.43
CA ASP A 119 0.39 -18.57 -6.51
C ASP A 119 1.65 -17.70 -6.44
N PRO A 120 2.85 -18.26 -6.70
CA PRO A 120 4.08 -17.48 -6.69
C PRO A 120 4.07 -16.32 -7.69
N VAL A 121 4.54 -15.17 -7.24
CA VAL A 121 4.89 -14.05 -8.11
C VAL A 121 6.17 -14.41 -8.87
N VAL A 122 6.17 -14.20 -10.18
CA VAL A 122 7.35 -14.39 -11.03
C VAL A 122 7.81 -13.09 -11.69
N VAL A 123 7.02 -12.03 -11.55
CA VAL A 123 7.28 -10.74 -12.15
C VAL A 123 6.58 -9.63 -11.37
N TRP A 124 7.27 -8.52 -11.20
CA TRP A 124 6.74 -7.28 -10.62
C TRP A 124 6.66 -6.21 -11.68
N GLU A 125 5.51 -5.55 -11.78
CA GLU A 125 5.29 -4.39 -12.64
C GLU A 125 4.65 -3.26 -11.84
N ALA A 126 4.85 -2.03 -12.28
CA ALA A 126 4.29 -0.86 -11.63
C ALA A 126 2.76 -0.77 -11.82
N GLY A 127 2.07 -0.32 -10.79
CA GLY A 127 0.62 -0.19 -10.72
C GLY A 127 0.12 1.01 -11.51
N VAL A 128 -0.04 0.85 -12.81
CA VAL A 128 -0.51 1.89 -13.75
C VAL A 128 -1.96 2.27 -13.47
N GLY A 129 -2.23 3.57 -13.37
CA GLY A 129 -3.55 4.16 -13.26
C GLY A 129 -4.30 4.20 -14.59
N VAL A 130 -5.63 4.12 -14.56
CA VAL A 130 -6.50 4.15 -15.76
C VAL A 130 -6.33 5.44 -16.57
N ASN A 131 -5.99 6.54 -15.90
CA ASN A 131 -5.81 7.86 -16.51
C ASN A 131 -4.35 8.30 -16.56
N ASP A 132 -3.40 7.41 -16.24
CA ASP A 132 -1.99 7.77 -16.29
C ASP A 132 -1.53 7.92 -17.73
N ASP A 133 -0.96 9.09 -18.05
CA ASP A 133 -0.20 9.28 -19.29
C ASP A 133 1.25 8.84 -19.04
N ILE A 134 1.50 7.54 -19.13
CA ILE A 134 2.85 7.01 -18.96
C ILE A 134 3.65 7.24 -20.24
N GLY A 135 4.35 8.37 -20.27
CA GLY A 135 5.40 8.64 -21.24
C GLY A 135 6.61 7.71 -21.09
N ASP A 136 7.61 7.89 -21.95
CA ASP A 136 8.78 6.99 -22.07
C ASP A 136 9.67 6.86 -20.82
N ALA A 137 9.51 7.70 -19.79
CA ALA A 137 10.51 7.89 -18.73
C ALA A 137 10.18 7.37 -17.31
N ASP A 138 8.92 7.24 -16.88
CA ASP A 138 8.66 7.26 -15.42
C ASP A 138 7.90 6.05 -14.86
N VAL A 139 8.65 4.99 -14.55
CA VAL A 139 8.23 3.99 -13.53
C VAL A 139 8.06 4.67 -12.17
N ALA A 140 8.88 5.67 -11.88
CA ALA A 140 8.82 6.46 -10.65
C ALA A 140 7.50 7.26 -10.50
N ALA A 141 6.77 7.49 -11.59
CA ALA A 141 5.45 8.14 -11.56
C ALA A 141 4.29 7.14 -11.36
N ALA A 142 4.54 5.84 -11.46
CA ALA A 142 3.51 4.82 -11.29
C ALA A 142 3.24 4.60 -9.79
N GLY A 143 2.30 5.37 -9.27
CA GLY A 143 1.96 5.42 -7.86
C GLY A 143 0.94 6.52 -7.59
N PHE A 144 0.84 6.93 -6.34
CA PHE A 144 0.01 8.08 -5.95
C PHE A 144 0.82 9.08 -5.13
N HIS A 145 0.32 10.31 -5.06
CA HIS A 145 0.90 11.32 -4.18
C HIS A 145 0.21 11.26 -2.82
N SER A 146 0.98 11.14 -1.75
CA SER A 146 0.48 11.39 -0.41
C SER A 146 0.90 12.78 0.05
N ASP A 147 -0.09 13.55 0.48
CA ASP A 147 0.12 14.86 1.12
C ASP A 147 0.81 14.70 2.49
N SER A 148 0.88 15.77 3.28
CA SER A 148 1.53 15.79 4.61
C SER A 148 1.00 14.75 5.62
N ASP A 149 -0.16 14.16 5.36
CA ASP A 149 -0.73 13.11 6.20
C ASP A 149 -0.13 11.72 5.91
N ALA A 150 0.69 11.58 4.85
CA ALA A 150 1.47 10.38 4.54
C ALA A 150 0.66 9.06 4.57
N THR A 151 -0.63 9.13 4.21
CA THR A 151 -1.56 8.00 4.27
C THR A 151 -1.93 7.52 2.87
N GLY A 152 -1.81 6.22 2.64
CA GLY A 152 -2.32 5.51 1.48
C GLY A 152 -3.52 4.64 1.82
N ALA A 153 -4.30 4.25 0.82
CA ALA A 153 -5.41 3.33 0.98
C ALA A 153 -5.62 2.44 -0.25
N ILE A 154 -6.16 1.25 -0.01
CA ILE A 154 -6.61 0.31 -1.04
C ILE A 154 -8.09 0.01 -0.82
N ALA A 155 -8.89 0.15 -1.87
CA ALA A 155 -10.32 -0.17 -1.81
C ALA A 155 -10.91 -0.53 -3.18
N ASP A 156 -12.17 -0.99 -3.16
CA ASP A 156 -12.96 -1.18 -4.37
C ASP A 156 -13.26 0.16 -5.05
N ALA A 157 -13.01 0.22 -6.36
CA ALA A 157 -13.16 1.46 -7.13
C ALA A 157 -14.61 1.98 -7.17
N GLU A 158 -15.62 1.11 -7.10
CA GLU A 158 -17.03 1.53 -7.17
C GLU A 158 -17.54 2.10 -5.85
N ALA A 159 -16.84 1.85 -4.75
CA ALA A 159 -17.22 2.26 -3.40
C ALA A 159 -16.31 3.36 -2.83
N TRP A 160 -15.31 3.82 -3.58
CA TRP A 160 -14.26 4.73 -3.10
C TRP A 160 -14.80 5.95 -2.37
N GLU A 161 -15.69 6.72 -3.00
CA GLU A 161 -16.27 7.94 -2.41
C GLU A 161 -16.98 7.66 -1.07
N ALA A 162 -17.69 6.53 -0.97
CA ALA A 162 -18.39 6.16 0.25
C ALA A 162 -17.44 5.67 1.35
N LEU A 163 -16.33 5.03 0.97
CA LEU A 163 -15.34 4.47 1.89
C LEU A 163 -14.33 5.53 2.39
N THR A 164 -14.07 6.59 1.62
CA THR A 164 -13.23 7.72 2.04
C THR A 164 -14.02 8.82 2.75
N ALA A 165 -15.36 8.77 2.71
CA ALA A 165 -16.23 9.74 3.37
C ALA A 165 -15.90 10.00 4.86
N PRO A 166 -15.53 9.01 5.69
CA PRO A 166 -15.12 9.25 7.08
C PRO A 166 -13.88 10.15 7.19
N PHE A 167 -12.87 9.95 6.32
CA PHE A 167 -11.65 10.75 6.27
C PHE A 167 -11.95 12.19 5.88
N HIS A 168 -12.75 12.38 4.83
CA HIS A 168 -13.15 13.71 4.37
C HIS A 168 -14.01 14.46 5.39
N HIS A 169 -14.92 13.76 6.06
CA HIS A 169 -15.73 14.33 7.13
C HIS A 169 -14.86 14.78 8.29
N PHE A 170 -13.92 13.94 8.73
CA PHE A 170 -12.97 14.28 9.78
C PHE A 170 -12.16 15.53 9.42
N ARG A 171 -11.55 15.58 8.22
CA ARG A 171 -10.75 16.73 7.76
C ARG A 171 -11.55 18.04 7.73
N ARG A 172 -12.79 18.00 7.26
CA ARG A 172 -13.67 19.19 7.26
C ARG A 172 -14.02 19.65 8.67
N ALA A 173 -14.28 18.69 9.56
CA ALA A 173 -14.62 18.99 10.94
C ALA A 173 -13.43 19.57 11.73
N THR A 174 -12.20 19.10 11.48
CA THR A 174 -10.99 19.62 12.13
C THR A 174 -10.52 20.96 11.55
N ALA A 175 -10.72 21.22 10.26
CA ALA A 175 -10.45 22.52 9.64
C ALA A 175 -11.35 23.66 10.19
N SER A 176 -12.51 23.30 10.74
CA SER A 176 -13.51 24.23 11.29
C SER A 176 -13.22 24.52 12.78
N TRP A 177 -12.13 25.23 13.09
CA TRP A 177 -11.76 25.80 14.41
C TRP A 177 -12.06 24.96 15.67
N GLY A 178 -11.00 24.35 16.23
CA GLY A 178 -10.88 24.13 17.68
C GLY A 178 -11.69 22.97 18.28
N ALA A 179 -12.19 22.03 17.45
CA ALA A 179 -12.83 20.80 17.92
C ALA A 179 -11.83 19.98 18.75
N THR A 180 -11.82 20.25 20.05
CA THR A 180 -11.11 19.49 21.06
C THR A 180 -12.16 18.87 21.96
N PRO A 181 -12.20 17.54 22.09
CA PRO A 181 -11.39 16.58 21.34
C PRO A 181 -11.73 16.58 19.84
N ALA A 182 -10.76 16.15 19.02
CA ALA A 182 -11.01 15.90 17.60
C ALA A 182 -12.18 14.92 17.47
N PRO A 183 -13.10 15.12 16.52
CA PRO A 183 -14.21 14.20 16.32
C PRO A 183 -13.66 12.82 16.00
N ASP A 184 -14.29 11.78 16.55
CA ASP A 184 -13.91 10.42 16.19
C ASP A 184 -14.16 10.20 14.69
N ARG A 185 -13.30 9.41 14.05
CA ARG A 185 -13.49 9.00 12.66
C ARG A 185 -14.27 7.70 12.67
N ASP A 186 -15.27 7.57 11.80
CA ASP A 186 -16.04 6.32 11.65
C ASP A 186 -15.22 5.28 10.87
N THR A 187 -14.09 4.88 11.47
CA THR A 187 -13.13 3.89 11.01
C THR A 187 -12.76 2.98 12.18
N VAL A 188 -12.35 1.75 11.86
CA VAL A 188 -11.83 0.81 12.84
C VAL A 188 -10.31 0.92 12.85
N SER A 189 -9.75 1.33 13.98
CA SER A 189 -8.30 1.28 14.22
C SER A 189 -7.84 -0.17 14.36
N LEU A 190 -6.75 -0.51 13.67
CA LEU A 190 -6.13 -1.83 13.64
C LEU A 190 -4.64 -1.69 13.94
N CYS A 191 -4.04 -2.75 14.52
CA CYS A 191 -2.62 -2.81 14.90
C CYS A 191 -2.15 -1.52 15.58
N ASP A 192 -2.75 -1.16 16.73
CA ASP A 192 -2.38 0.03 17.53
C ASP A 192 -2.37 1.38 16.77
N GLY A 193 -3.16 1.50 15.69
CA GLY A 193 -3.33 2.75 14.95
C GLY A 193 -2.52 2.85 13.65
N TRP A 194 -1.69 1.85 13.33
CA TRP A 194 -0.95 1.79 12.07
C TRP A 194 -1.84 1.58 10.84
N PHE A 195 -3.05 1.06 11.06
CA PHE A 195 -4.01 0.78 10.01
C PHE A 195 -5.40 1.27 10.42
N GLU A 196 -6.17 1.71 9.44
CA GLU A 196 -7.56 2.08 9.63
C GLU A 196 -8.45 1.43 8.57
N LYS A 197 -9.53 0.79 9.01
CA LYS A 197 -10.51 0.15 8.11
C LYS A 197 -11.81 0.94 8.05
N SER A 198 -12.29 1.22 6.84
CA SER A 198 -13.67 1.67 6.61
C SER A 198 -14.45 0.57 5.88
N SER A 199 -15.75 0.46 6.13
CA SER A 199 -16.61 -0.58 5.58
C SER A 199 -17.94 0.00 5.15
N ASN A 200 -18.44 -0.41 3.99
CA ASN A 200 -19.74 0.00 3.49
C ASN A 200 -20.59 -1.21 3.11
N GLU A 201 -21.65 -1.47 3.89
CA GLU A 201 -22.54 -2.62 3.66
C GLU A 201 -23.42 -2.48 2.41
N GLY A 202 -23.72 -1.26 1.97
CA GLY A 202 -24.48 -1.01 0.74
C GLY A 202 -23.72 -1.48 -0.50
N PHE A 203 -22.42 -1.19 -0.54
CA PHE A 203 -21.52 -1.67 -1.59
C PHE A 203 -20.95 -3.07 -1.30
N LYS A 204 -21.02 -3.55 -0.05
CA LYS A 204 -20.31 -4.74 0.44
C LYS A 204 -18.81 -4.66 0.14
N ALA A 205 -18.24 -3.48 0.33
CA ALA A 205 -16.86 -3.16 0.04
C ALA A 205 -16.18 -2.62 1.29
N ASP A 206 -14.87 -2.79 1.35
CA ASP A 206 -14.03 -2.28 2.44
C ASP A 206 -12.86 -1.46 1.87
N LEU A 207 -12.35 -0.55 2.70
CA LEU A 207 -11.12 0.19 2.49
C LEU A 207 -10.18 -0.11 3.66
N ILE A 208 -8.90 -0.29 3.34
CA ILE A 208 -7.81 -0.28 4.33
C ILE A 208 -6.91 0.92 4.04
N ALA A 209 -6.65 1.72 5.06
CA ALA A 209 -5.69 2.81 5.05
C ALA A 209 -4.46 2.44 5.90
N PHE A 210 -3.30 2.95 5.51
CA PHE A 210 -2.00 2.64 6.07
C PHE A 210 -0.99 3.74 5.77
N ASP A 211 0.10 3.78 6.54
CA ASP A 211 1.17 4.76 6.37
C ASP A 211 2.03 4.46 5.13
N VAL A 212 2.41 5.52 4.43
CA VAL A 212 3.28 5.51 3.25
C VAL A 212 4.30 6.65 3.35
N PRO A 213 5.39 6.65 2.56
CA PRO A 213 6.31 7.79 2.54
C PRO A 213 5.63 9.07 2.07
N GLU A 214 5.94 10.21 2.69
CA GLU A 214 5.54 11.52 2.18
C GLU A 214 5.98 11.74 0.72
N GLY A 215 5.14 12.39 -0.08
CA GLY A 215 5.42 12.61 -1.49
C GLY A 215 4.91 11.48 -2.38
N GLY A 216 5.80 10.73 -3.04
CA GLY A 216 5.41 9.71 -4.02
C GLY A 216 5.42 8.30 -3.44
N ALA A 217 4.26 7.63 -3.44
CA ALA A 217 4.11 6.25 -2.99
C ALA A 217 3.93 5.32 -4.21
N PRO A 218 4.94 4.49 -4.55
CA PRO A 218 4.82 3.56 -5.68
C PRO A 218 3.86 2.42 -5.36
N VAL A 219 3.19 1.93 -6.39
CA VAL A 219 2.31 0.75 -6.31
C VAL A 219 2.90 -0.34 -7.18
N TRP A 220 3.01 -1.57 -6.66
CA TRP A 220 3.57 -2.70 -7.39
C TRP A 220 2.57 -3.84 -7.52
N ILE A 221 2.54 -4.47 -8.69
CA ILE A 221 1.68 -5.60 -9.01
C ILE A 221 2.57 -6.82 -9.26
N GLY A 222 2.40 -7.83 -8.42
CA GLY A 222 3.03 -9.13 -8.58
C GLY A 222 2.14 -10.03 -9.44
N ARG A 223 2.66 -10.53 -10.56
CA ARG A 223 1.93 -11.46 -11.43
C ARG A 223 2.49 -12.87 -11.36
N THR A 224 1.58 -13.83 -11.52
CA THR A 224 1.92 -15.25 -11.67
C THR A 224 2.51 -15.54 -13.05
N ARG A 225 3.00 -16.77 -13.22
CA ARG A 225 3.48 -17.29 -14.52
C ARG A 225 2.45 -17.24 -15.66
N ILE A 226 1.15 -17.23 -15.34
CA ILE A 226 0.09 -17.10 -16.35
C ILE A 226 -0.41 -15.65 -16.50
N GLY A 227 0.25 -14.69 -15.84
CA GLY A 227 -0.05 -13.26 -15.94
C GLY A 227 -1.20 -12.77 -15.07
N THR A 228 -1.80 -13.62 -14.23
CA THR A 228 -2.81 -13.20 -13.25
C THR A 228 -2.17 -12.41 -12.11
N VAL A 229 -2.90 -11.48 -11.51
CA VAL A 229 -2.44 -10.76 -10.31
C VAL A 229 -2.43 -11.72 -9.13
N ALA A 230 -1.30 -11.84 -8.45
CA ALA A 230 -1.15 -12.59 -7.20
C ALA A 230 -1.04 -11.67 -5.98
N SER A 231 -0.43 -10.50 -6.14
CA SER A 231 -0.25 -9.55 -5.05
C SER A 231 -0.21 -8.11 -5.56
N ILE A 232 -0.63 -7.19 -4.70
CA ILE A 232 -0.43 -5.75 -4.88
C ILE A 232 0.29 -5.26 -3.63
N ILE A 233 1.41 -4.57 -3.80
CA ILE A 233 2.26 -4.07 -2.71
C ILE A 233 2.31 -2.54 -2.79
N VAL A 234 2.19 -1.89 -1.63
CA VAL A 234 2.57 -0.50 -1.43
C VAL A 234 3.67 -0.46 -0.37
N PRO A 235 4.90 -0.04 -0.72
CA PRO A 235 5.97 0.12 0.25
C PRO A 235 5.61 1.18 1.30
N GLY A 236 5.95 0.90 2.55
CA GLY A 236 5.79 1.84 3.66
C GLY A 236 6.96 2.80 3.77
N GLN A 237 6.89 3.69 4.76
CA GLN A 237 8.00 4.56 5.10
C GLN A 237 9.06 3.78 5.88
N MET A 238 10.29 3.78 5.38
CA MET A 238 11.43 3.21 6.10
C MET A 238 12.65 4.13 6.01
N ALA A 239 13.27 4.42 7.14
CA ALA A 239 14.53 5.18 7.20
C ALA A 239 15.75 4.29 6.88
N THR A 240 15.78 3.74 5.65
CA THR A 240 16.80 2.76 5.22
C THR A 240 17.75 3.30 4.15
N THR A 241 18.98 2.78 4.17
CA THR A 241 19.91 2.83 3.04
C THR A 241 20.12 1.41 2.51
N PRO A 242 20.16 1.18 1.17
CA PRO A 242 20.43 -0.13 0.58
C PRO A 242 21.74 -0.73 1.09
N LEU A 243 21.81 -2.07 1.15
CA LEU A 243 23.06 -2.79 1.40
C LEU A 243 23.99 -2.60 0.19
N ALA A 244 25.17 -2.02 0.42
CA ALA A 244 26.22 -1.83 -0.59
C ALA A 244 26.91 -3.13 -1.01
#